data_AF-A0A2V3VVT5-F1
#
_entry.id   AF-A0A2V3VVT5-F1
#
_cell.length_a   1.000
_cell.length_b   1.000
_cell.length_c   1.000
_cell.angle_alpha   90.00
_cell.angle_beta   90.00
_cell.angle_gamma   90.00
#
_symmetry.space_group_name_H-M   'P 1'
#
loop_
_entity.id
_entity.type
_entity.pdbx_description
1 polymer ?
#
loop_
_entity_poly.entity_id
_entity_poly.type
_entity_poly.pdbx_seq_one_letter_code
_entity_poly.pdbx_strand_id
1 'polypeptide(L)' 'METKLRLNPGEILKLTDHRNKGSLAETDIDFYAIVNESGTGVGSVEHTNRTSINGLKRSQHVIQRDNTGNVIVEERW' A
#
# COMPACT_ATOMS: atom_id res chain seq x y z
N MET A 1 -3.80 -7.43 1.59
CA MET A 1 -2.78 -6.56 0.97
C MET A 1 -1.42 -7.24 1.03
N GLU A 2 -0.92 -7.61 2.21
CA GLU A 2 0.42 -8.23 2.37
C GLU A 2 0.65 -9.48 1.51
N THR A 3 -0.36 -10.34 1.34
CA THR A 3 -0.28 -11.55 0.50
C THR A 3 -0.17 -11.27 -1.00
N LYS A 4 -0.40 -10.03 -1.43
CA LYS A 4 -0.31 -9.59 -2.84
C LYS A 4 1.01 -8.90 -3.16
N LEU A 5 1.78 -8.53 -2.13
CA LEU A 5 3.08 -7.89 -2.30
C LEU A 5 4.17 -8.92 -2.58
N ARG A 6 5.17 -8.50 -3.36
CA ARG A 6 6.39 -9.27 -3.58
C ARG A 6 7.49 -8.72 -2.68
N LEU A 7 7.59 -9.29 -1.49
CA LEU A 7 8.68 -9.01 -0.55
C LEU A 7 9.74 -10.09 -0.68
N ASN A 8 11.01 -9.68 -0.74
CA ASN A 8 12.12 -10.61 -0.63
C ASN A 8 12.28 -11.08 0.83
N PRO A 9 12.94 -12.23 1.06
CA PRO A 9 13.27 -12.68 2.41
C PRO A 9 14.01 -11.58 3.18
N GLY A 10 13.53 -11.27 4.39
CA GLY A 10 14.11 -10.24 5.26
C GLY A 10 13.63 -8.80 5.00
N GLU A 11 12.82 -8.57 3.97
CA GLU A 11 12.14 -7.29 3.78
C GLU A 11 10.87 -7.19 4.63
N ILE A 12 10.66 -6.01 5.23
CA ILE A 12 9.48 -5.72 6.04
C ILE A 12 8.81 -4.43 5.55
N LEU A 13 7.50 -4.35 5.77
CA LEU A 13 6.73 -3.13 5.54
C LEU A 13 6.76 -2.25 6.77
N LYS A 14 7.10 -0.98 6.58
CA LYS A 14 7.04 0.05 7.60
C LYS A 14 6.02 1.08 7.17
N LEU A 15 4.93 1.24 7.93
CA LEU A 15 3.99 2.33 7.69
C LEU A 15 4.71 3.66 7.88
N THR A 16 4.67 4.51 6.86
CA THR A 16 5.32 5.82 6.86
C THR A 16 4.32 6.96 6.92
N ASP A 17 3.18 6.81 6.25
CA ASP A 17 2.17 7.85 6.17
C ASP A 17 0.78 7.22 6.01
N HIS A 18 -0.23 7.97 6.41
CA HIS A 18 -1.62 7.58 6.28
C HIS A 18 -2.45 8.81 5.91
N ARG A 19 -3.31 8.66 4.91
CA ARG A 19 -4.15 9.73 4.41
C ARG A 19 -5.56 9.23 4.16
N ASN A 20 -6.54 9.99 4.61
CA ASN A 20 -7.93 9.80 4.23
C ASN A 20 -8.40 10.85 3.21
N LYS A 21 -9.39 10.48 2.40
CA LYS A 21 -10.07 11.34 1.41
C LYS A 21 -11.57 11.04 1.39
N GLY A 22 -12.37 12.07 1.10
CA GLY A 22 -13.82 11.97 0.91
C GLY A 22 -14.66 12.28 2.15
N SER A 23 -15.97 12.41 1.95
CA SER A 23 -16.93 12.60 3.05
C SER A 23 -16.93 11.37 3.96
N LEU A 24 -16.82 11.58 5.28
CA LEU A 24 -16.76 10.52 6.29
C LEU A 24 -15.61 9.50 6.08
N ALA A 25 -14.49 9.91 5.48
CA ALA A 25 -13.34 9.03 5.19
C ALA A 25 -13.67 7.85 4.26
N GLU A 26 -14.40 8.13 3.17
CA GLU A 26 -14.74 7.12 2.14
C GLU A 26 -13.50 6.38 1.57
N THR A 27 -12.34 7.04 1.55
CA THR A 27 -11.09 6.48 1.02
C THR A 27 -9.97 6.62 2.03
N ASP A 28 -9.38 5.49 2.41
CA ASP A 28 -8.15 5.40 3.17
C ASP A 28 -6.99 5.07 2.24
N ILE A 29 -5.85 5.73 2.44
CA ILE A 29 -4.63 5.53 1.67
C ILE A 29 -3.49 5.38 2.68
N ASP A 30 -2.93 4.17 2.76
CA ASP A 30 -1.78 3.85 3.58
C ASP A 30 -0.52 3.82 2.71
N PHE A 31 0.53 4.50 3.16
CA PHE A 31 1.84 4.47 2.53
C PHE A 31 2.82 3.69 3.40
N TYR A 32 3.46 2.69 2.81
CA TYR A 32 4.49 1.90 3.45
C TYR A 32 5.82 2.06 2.72
N ALA A 33 6.91 2.11 3.47
CA ALA A 33 8.24 1.85 2.95
C ALA A 33 8.55 0.35 3.08
N ILE A 34 9.16 -0.22 2.06
CA ILE A 34 9.77 -1.55 2.16
C ILE A 34 11.19 -1.33 2.65
N VAL A 35 11.54 -1.89 3.79
CA VAL A 35 12.89 -1.82 4.35
C VAL A 35 13.50 -3.21 4.43
N ASN A 36 14.78 -3.33 4.10
CA ASN A 36 15.53 -4.58 4.25
C ASN A 36 15.97 -4.82 5.71
N GLU A 37 16.63 -5.95 5.97
CA GLU A 37 17.15 -6.31 7.30
C GLU A 37 18.12 -5.25 7.89
N SER A 38 18.78 -4.48 7.01
CA SER A 38 19.67 -3.38 7.41
C SER A 38 18.93 -2.07 7.69
N GLY A 39 17.60 -2.04 7.58
CA GLY A 39 16.77 -0.84 7.76
C GLY A 39 16.83 0.14 6.59
N THR A 40 17.42 -0.26 5.46
CA THR A 40 17.50 0.58 4.25
C THR A 40 16.21 0.45 3.44
N GLY A 41 15.67 1.58 2.98
CA GLY A 41 14.51 1.60 2.09
C GLY A 41 14.86 1.02 0.72
N VAL A 42 14.16 -0.04 0.32
CA VAL A 42 14.34 -0.74 -0.97
C VAL A 42 13.12 -0.61 -1.89
N GLY A 43 12.05 0.02 -1.42
CA GLY A 43 10.86 0.28 -2.21
C GLY A 43 9.77 0.97 -1.41
N SER A 44 8.61 1.12 -2.04
CA SER A 44 7.43 1.73 -1.42
C SER A 44 6.17 1.01 -1.84
N VAL A 45 5.15 1.08 -0.99
CA VAL A 45 3.82 0.54 -1.26
C VAL A 45 2.78 1.58 -0.93
N GLU A 46 1.85 1.78 -1.86
CA GLU A 46 0.64 2.56 -1.65
C GLU A 46 -0.54 1.60 -1.63
N HIS A 47 -1.30 1.60 -0.54
CA HIS A 47 -2.51 0.80 -0.41
C HIS A 47 -3.70 1.74 -0.24
N THR A 48 -4.56 1.76 -1.24
CA THR A 48 -5.82 2.52 -1.22
C THR A 48 -6.96 1.57 -0.93
N ASN A 49 -7.69 1.82 0.15
CA ASN A 49 -8.92 1.15 0.50
C ASN A 49 -10.08 2.13 0.38
N ARG A 50 -11.02 1.86 -0.52
CA ARG A 50 -12.21 2.69 -0.72
C ARG A 50 -13.45 1.94 -0.28
N THR A 51 -14.24 2.55 0.57
CA THR A 51 -15.50 2.02 1.08
C THR A 51 -16.62 2.96 0.66
N SER A 52 -17.52 2.52 -0.22
CA SER A 52 -18.65 3.36 -0.66
C SER A 52 -19.49 3.79 0.55
N ILE A 53 -19.98 5.04 0.57
CA ILE A 53 -20.77 5.63 1.68
C ILE A 53 -21.94 4.75 2.16
N ASN A 54 -22.54 3.95 1.29
CA ASN A 54 -23.63 3.04 1.65
C ASN A 54 -23.16 1.65 2.14
N GLY A 55 -21.85 1.46 2.40
CA GLY A 55 -21.25 0.23 2.92
C GLY A 55 -21.25 -0.98 1.97
N LEU A 56 -21.94 -0.90 0.84
CA LEU A 56 -22.24 -2.04 -0.04
C LEU A 56 -21.10 -2.46 -0.97
N LYS A 57 -20.09 -1.59 -1.20
CA LYS A 57 -18.98 -1.87 -2.10
C LYS A 57 -17.67 -1.34 -1.52
N ARG A 58 -16.77 -2.26 -1.22
CA ARG A 58 -15.38 -2.00 -0.88
C ARG A 58 -14.51 -2.35 -2.08
N SER A 59 -13.55 -1.48 -2.40
CA SER A 59 -12.53 -1.75 -3.40
C SER A 59 -11.17 -1.43 -2.81
N GLN A 60 -10.21 -2.34 -2.96
CA GLN A 60 -8.83 -2.18 -2.55
C GLN A 60 -7.96 -2.10 -3.79
N HIS A 61 -6.93 -1.28 -3.70
CA HIS A 61 -5.92 -1.10 -4.72
C HIS A 61 -4.57 -1.06 -4.03
N VAL A 62 -3.63 -1.88 -4.49
CA VAL A 62 -2.27 -1.85 -3.99
C VAL A 62 -1.32 -1.59 -5.16
N ILE A 63 -0.36 -0.69 -4.94
CA ILE A 63 0.72 -0.40 -5.87
C ILE A 63 2.03 -0.54 -5.11
N GLN A 64 2.87 -1.50 -5.52
CA GLN A 64 4.24 -1.64 -5.03
C GLN A 64 5.20 -1.06 -6.07
N ARG A 65 6.15 -0.26 -5.60
CA ARG A 65 7.22 0.31 -6.40
C ARG A 65 8.59 -0.10 -5.87
N ASP A 66 9.54 -0.29 -6.76
CA ASP A 66 10.95 -0.47 -6.42
C ASP A 66 11.60 0.85 -5.98
N ASN A 67 12.86 0.80 -5.54
CA ASN A 67 13.64 1.97 -5.15
C ASN A 67 13.91 2.96 -6.32
N THR A 68 13.70 2.55 -7.57
CA THR A 68 13.84 3.41 -8.76
C THR A 68 12.51 4.01 -9.21
N GLY A 69 11.40 3.62 -8.57
CA GLY A 69 10.05 4.10 -8.85
C GLY A 69 9.25 3.23 -9.82
N ASN A 70 9.78 2.12 -10.32
CA ASN A 70 9.02 1.24 -11.23
C ASN A 70 7.98 0.43 -10.46
N VAL A 71 6.80 0.26 -11.05
CA VAL A 71 5.73 -0.56 -10.48
C VAL A 71 6.07 -2.03 -10.66
N ILE A 72 6.23 -2.76 -9.55
CA ILE A 72 6.46 -4.21 -9.55
C ILE A 72 5.13 -4.97 -9.40
N VAL A 73 4.21 -4.41 -8.62
CA VAL A 73 2.88 -4.98 -8.38
C VAL A 73 1.85 -3.87 -8.48
N GLU A 74 0.80 -4.11 -9.24
CA GLU A 74 -0.43 -3.33 -9.21
C GLU A 74 -1.61 -4.30 -9.22
N GLU A 75 -2.42 -4.30 -8.15
CA GLU A 75 -3.58 -5.19 -8.03
C GLU A 75 -4.80 -4.47 -7.46
N ARG A 76 -5.98 -4.79 -7.98
CA ARG A 76 -7.28 -4.23 -7.56
C ARG A 76 -8.30 -5.33 -7.31
N TRP A 77 -9.05 -5.25 -6.21
CA TRP A 77 -10.12 -6.20 -5.86
C TRP A 77 -11.20 -5.59 -4.98
#